data_AF-A0AAV5NRA0-F1
#
_entry.id   AF-A0AAV5NRA0-F1
#
_cell.length_a   1.000
_cell.length_b   1.000
_cell.length_c   1.000
_cell.angle_alpha   90.00
_cell.angle_beta   90.00
_cell.angle_gamma   90.00
#
_symmetry.space_group_name_H-M   'P 1'
#
loop_
_entity.id
_entity.type
_entity.pdbx_description
1 polymer ?
#
loop_
_entity_poly.entity_id
_entity_poly.type
_entity_poly.pdbx_seq_one_letter_code
_entity_poly.pdbx_strand_id
1 'polypeptide(L)'
;MVTLWGNYEGISQYKAPIVIGTQAISGVTVGKYIALFKGQKTVMVTYNIMGKDALNKAAVMNSIKNIQIGNAASLSEKIALLPFTFEPETPFKVADVMGNSTVSLTTFDGMDKSGEKPLLIIASSISQSRIPDQSKHAKTLLKSIKGFEDHKIISEDKVSFVGKDGYRTVAKTSNQAVIQYIGTLDNGYYIRLISMGSPEEIEKVTKTVDTIAKSVTPKK
;
A
#
# COMPACT_ATOMS: atom_id res chain seq x y z
N MET A 1 13.47 19.48 -22.46
CA MET A 1 14.22 18.83 -23.55
C MET A 1 15.26 17.93 -22.88
N VAL A 2 15.12 16.60 -22.98
CA VAL A 2 16.10 15.66 -22.40
C VAL A 2 17.16 15.45 -23.46
N THR A 3 18.30 16.12 -23.29
CA THR A 3 19.43 15.93 -24.20
C THR A 3 20.24 14.75 -23.68
N LEU A 4 20.13 13.60 -24.34
CA LEU A 4 20.93 12.41 -24.09
C LEU A 4 22.35 12.64 -24.64
N TRP A 5 23.22 13.23 -23.82
CA TRP A 5 24.66 13.21 -24.06
C TRP A 5 25.28 12.23 -23.07
N GLY A 6 25.92 11.18 -23.58
CA GLY A 6 26.73 10.31 -22.74
C GLY A 6 26.79 8.91 -23.29
N ASN A 7 27.99 8.54 -23.74
CA ASN A 7 28.36 7.20 -24.18
C ASN A 7 27.78 6.14 -23.23
N TYR A 8 27.23 5.09 -23.81
CA TYR A 8 27.16 3.78 -23.15
C TYR A 8 28.60 3.33 -22.91
N GLU A 9 29.24 3.84 -21.86
CA GLU A 9 30.30 3.07 -21.25
C GLU A 9 29.58 1.89 -20.60
N GLY A 10 29.69 0.73 -21.24
CA GLY A 10 29.47 -0.54 -20.57
C GLY A 10 30.45 -0.57 -19.39
N ILE A 11 30.01 -0.07 -18.25
CA ILE A 11 30.83 0.00 -17.05
C ILE A 11 30.82 -1.41 -16.46
N SER A 12 31.59 -2.32 -17.07
CA SER A 12 31.74 -3.73 -16.69
C SER A 12 32.19 -3.94 -15.23
N GLN A 13 32.60 -2.86 -14.55
CA GLN A 13 32.97 -2.81 -13.13
C GLN A 13 31.82 -2.47 -12.17
N TYR A 14 30.59 -2.16 -12.64
CA TYR A 14 29.43 -1.86 -11.80
C TYR A 14 28.32 -2.91 -11.95
N LYS A 15 27.71 -3.29 -10.82
CA LYS A 15 26.67 -4.33 -10.74
C LYS A 15 25.30 -3.91 -11.30
N ALA A 16 25.18 -2.70 -11.84
CA ALA A 16 23.93 -2.08 -12.26
C ALA A 16 24.18 -1.11 -13.42
N PRO A 17 23.30 -1.02 -14.43
CA PRO A 17 23.31 0.10 -15.38
C PRO A 17 23.01 1.41 -14.64
N ILE A 18 23.75 2.46 -15.02
CA ILE A 18 23.67 3.79 -14.41
C ILE A 18 23.38 4.82 -15.50
N VAL A 19 22.36 5.65 -15.29
CA VAL A 19 22.05 6.81 -16.12
C VAL A 19 22.41 8.07 -15.35
N ILE A 20 23.16 8.97 -15.99
CA ILE A 20 23.60 10.23 -15.41
C ILE A 20 23.05 11.36 -16.28
N GLY A 21 22.47 12.37 -15.65
CA GLY A 21 21.93 13.53 -16.36
C GLY A 21 21.85 14.76 -15.48
N THR A 22 21.29 15.82 -16.02
CA THR A 22 20.97 17.03 -15.27
C THR A 22 19.53 17.46 -15.55
N GLN A 23 18.90 18.10 -14.58
CA GLN A 23 17.58 18.71 -14.73
C GLN A 23 17.61 20.12 -14.18
N ALA A 24 17.15 21.10 -14.96
CA ALA A 24 16.87 22.44 -14.44
C ALA A 24 15.48 22.47 -13.80
N ILE A 25 15.39 22.85 -12.52
CA ILE A 25 14.14 23.03 -11.77
C ILE A 25 14.20 24.40 -11.09
N SER A 26 13.28 25.31 -11.43
CA SER A 26 13.18 26.64 -10.81
C SER A 26 14.51 27.42 -10.74
N GLY A 27 15.31 27.37 -11.82
CA GLY A 27 16.62 28.04 -11.90
C GLY A 27 17.79 27.30 -11.23
N VAL A 28 17.53 26.16 -10.57
CA VAL A 28 18.56 25.30 -9.97
C VAL A 28 18.86 24.13 -10.90
N THR A 29 20.15 23.93 -11.21
CA THR A 29 20.60 22.70 -11.89
C THR A 29 20.75 21.58 -10.87
N VAL A 30 20.05 20.47 -11.13
CA VAL A 30 20.09 19.24 -10.32
C VAL A 30 20.82 18.16 -11.12
N GLY A 31 21.91 17.63 -10.57
CA GLY A 31 22.55 16.42 -11.08
C GLY A 31 21.72 15.19 -10.71
N LYS A 32 21.42 14.34 -11.68
CA LYS A 32 20.67 13.10 -11.50
C LYS A 32 21.53 11.88 -11.78
N TYR A 33 21.51 10.93 -10.85
CA TYR A 33 22.10 9.61 -11.03
C TYR A 33 21.03 8.58 -10.75
N ILE A 34 20.76 7.72 -11.71
CA ILE A 34 19.78 6.65 -11.60
C ILE A 34 20.52 5.34 -11.80
N ALA A 35 20.53 4.48 -10.79
CA ALA A 35 21.10 3.14 -10.86
C ALA A 35 19.99 2.11 -10.73
N LEU A 36 20.00 1.09 -11.60
CA LEU A 36 19.00 0.03 -11.60
C LEU A 36 19.63 -1.29 -11.16
N PHE A 37 19.30 -1.74 -9.96
CA PHE A 37 19.82 -3.00 -9.41
C PHE A 37 18.83 -4.13 -9.65
N LYS A 38 19.36 -5.27 -10.10
CA LYS A 38 18.61 -6.51 -10.21
C LYS A 38 18.77 -7.32 -8.92
N GLY A 39 17.65 -7.67 -8.29
CA GLY A 39 17.56 -8.62 -7.18
C GLY A 39 16.28 -9.46 -7.32
N GLN A 40 15.74 -9.96 -6.20
CA GLN A 40 14.40 -10.56 -6.19
C GLN A 40 13.30 -9.56 -6.65
N LYS A 41 13.56 -8.27 -6.42
CA LYS A 41 12.82 -7.15 -7.03
C LYS A 41 13.82 -6.22 -7.72
N THR A 42 13.37 -5.52 -8.75
CA THR A 42 14.14 -4.45 -9.38
C THR A 42 14.13 -3.22 -8.48
N VAL A 43 15.30 -2.70 -8.13
CA VAL A 43 15.44 -1.53 -7.27
C VAL A 43 16.03 -0.38 -8.09
N MET A 44 15.33 0.75 -8.13
CA MET A 44 15.81 1.99 -8.74
C MET A 44 16.29 2.93 -7.63
N VAL A 45 17.57 3.27 -7.66
CA VAL A 45 18.17 4.23 -6.73
C VAL A 45 18.40 5.54 -7.47
N THR A 46 17.85 6.63 -6.93
CA THR A 46 17.98 7.96 -7.52
C THR A 46 18.70 8.90 -6.57
N TYR A 47 19.78 9.52 -7.04
CA TYR A 47 20.43 10.64 -6.36
C TYR A 47 20.03 11.93 -7.07
N ASN A 48 19.56 12.90 -6.29
CA ASN A 48 19.29 14.27 -6.75
C ASN A 48 20.27 15.20 -6.05
N ILE A 49 21.28 15.68 -6.78
CA ILE A 49 22.36 16.51 -6.25
C ILE A 49 22.09 17.97 -6.64
N MET A 50 21.88 18.84 -5.66
CA MET A 50 21.56 20.25 -5.88
C MET A 50 22.82 21.12 -5.72
N GLY A 51 23.00 22.10 -6.61
CA GLY A 51 24.11 23.06 -6.54
C GLY A 51 25.36 22.60 -7.30
N LYS A 52 26.10 23.57 -7.87
CA LYS A 52 27.26 23.30 -8.74
C LYS A 52 28.45 22.69 -7.98
N ASP A 53 28.60 23.00 -6.70
CA ASP A 53 29.72 22.53 -5.86
C ASP A 53 29.43 21.22 -5.12
N ALA A 54 28.19 20.72 -5.15
CA ALA A 54 27.78 19.47 -4.51
C ALA A 54 28.07 18.22 -5.38
N LEU A 55 28.51 18.43 -6.62
CA LEU A 55 28.57 17.41 -7.66
C LEU A 55 29.87 16.58 -7.58
N ASN A 56 30.07 15.90 -6.45
CA ASN A 56 31.12 14.89 -6.34
C ASN A 56 30.65 13.58 -7.01
N LYS A 57 30.74 13.56 -8.36
CA LYS A 57 30.44 12.38 -9.18
C LYS A 57 31.12 11.12 -8.62
N ALA A 58 32.38 11.22 -8.19
CA ALA A 58 33.12 10.09 -7.65
C ALA A 58 32.48 9.54 -6.36
N ALA A 59 32.01 10.41 -5.47
CA ALA A 59 31.30 9.99 -4.26
C ALA A 59 29.96 9.29 -4.58
N VAL A 60 29.17 9.81 -5.52
CA VAL A 60 27.91 9.16 -5.93
C VAL A 60 28.19 7.79 -6.56
N MET A 61 29.17 7.71 -7.46
CA MET A 61 29.56 6.45 -8.10
C MET A 61 30.12 5.44 -7.09
N ASN A 62 30.90 5.89 -6.09
CA ASN A 62 31.39 5.04 -5.02
C ASN A 62 30.26 4.54 -4.11
N SER A 63 29.27 5.40 -3.83
CA SER A 63 28.06 4.99 -3.10
C SER A 63 27.31 3.89 -3.86
N ILE A 64 27.02 4.11 -5.16
CA ILE A 64 26.34 3.12 -6.02
C ILE A 64 27.11 1.79 -6.08
N LYS A 65 28.44 1.82 -6.15
CA LYS A 65 29.30 0.62 -6.17
C LYS A 65 29.15 -0.24 -4.91
N ASN A 66 28.91 0.40 -3.77
CA ASN A 66 28.83 -0.25 -2.46
C ASN A 66 27.41 -0.65 -2.06
N ILE A 67 26.39 -0.34 -2.88
CA ILE A 67 25.03 -0.80 -2.62
C ILE A 67 24.96 -2.32 -2.70
N GLN A 68 24.49 -2.93 -1.62
CA GLN A 68 24.13 -4.33 -1.57
C GLN A 68 22.61 -4.44 -1.49
N ILE A 69 22.00 -5.14 -2.44
CA ILE A 69 20.58 -5.43 -2.40
C ILE A 69 20.39 -6.64 -1.48
N GLY A 70 19.80 -6.41 -0.31
CA GLY A 70 19.39 -7.47 0.58
C GLY A 70 18.27 -8.33 -0.03
N ASN A 71 17.99 -9.46 0.61
CA ASN A 71 16.82 -10.27 0.24
C ASN A 71 15.53 -9.46 0.45
N ALA A 72 14.52 -9.73 -0.36
CA ALA A 72 13.20 -9.16 -0.07
C ALA A 72 12.70 -9.78 1.25
N ALA A 73 12.12 -8.95 2.12
CA ALA A 73 11.48 -9.43 3.33
C ALA A 73 10.44 -10.51 2.97
N SER A 74 10.50 -11.63 3.68
CA SER A 74 9.50 -12.68 3.65
C SER A 74 8.13 -12.13 4.07
N LEU A 75 7.06 -12.84 3.71
CA LEU A 75 5.71 -12.39 4.03
C LEU A 75 5.51 -12.24 5.55
N SER A 76 6.05 -13.16 6.35
CA SER A 76 6.00 -13.10 7.82
C SER A 76 6.73 -11.86 8.37
N GLU A 77 7.92 -11.54 7.84
CA GLU A 77 8.66 -10.33 8.23
C GLU A 77 7.86 -9.06 7.88
N LYS A 78 7.23 -9.00 6.70
CA LYS A 78 6.39 -7.85 6.34
C LYS A 78 5.16 -7.74 7.25
N ILE A 79 4.50 -8.85 7.58
CA ILE A 79 3.35 -8.86 8.52
C ILE A 79 3.81 -8.35 9.90
N ALA A 80 4.99 -8.74 10.36
CA ALA A 80 5.54 -8.29 11.63
C ALA A 80 5.76 -6.77 11.67
N LEU A 81 5.99 -6.12 10.53
CA LEU A 81 6.18 -4.67 10.41
C LEU A 81 4.88 -3.86 10.34
N LEU A 82 3.71 -4.48 10.16
CA LEU A 82 2.43 -3.76 10.14
C LEU A 82 2.19 -3.05 11.49
N PRO A 83 1.56 -1.86 11.51
CA PRO A 83 1.23 -1.14 12.75
C PRO A 83 0.01 -1.74 13.50
N PHE A 84 -0.43 -2.92 13.09
CA PHE A 84 -1.52 -3.67 13.70
C PHE A 84 -1.23 -5.17 13.62
N THR A 85 -1.95 -5.95 14.41
CA THR A 85 -2.07 -7.40 14.28
C THR A 85 -3.47 -7.74 13.79
N PHE A 86 -3.61 -8.94 13.24
CA PHE A 86 -4.86 -9.52 12.80
C PHE A 86 -4.68 -11.05 12.74
N GLU A 87 -5.77 -11.79 12.80
CA GLU A 87 -5.79 -13.24 12.63
C GLU A 87 -6.53 -13.57 11.32
N PRO A 88 -5.86 -14.18 10.33
CA PRO A 88 -6.52 -14.64 9.11
C PRO A 88 -7.43 -15.83 9.40
N GLU A 89 -8.52 -15.95 8.65
CA GLU A 89 -9.48 -17.04 8.79
C GLU A 89 -9.89 -17.58 7.41
N THR A 90 -9.99 -18.90 7.28
CA THR A 90 -10.46 -19.57 6.05
C THR A 90 -11.84 -19.03 5.62
N PRO A 91 -12.06 -18.72 4.33
CA PRO A 91 -11.19 -19.02 3.17
C PRO A 91 -10.11 -17.97 2.87
N PHE A 92 -9.98 -16.90 3.65
CA PHE A 92 -9.00 -15.85 3.41
C PHE A 92 -7.57 -16.30 3.79
N LYS A 93 -6.65 -16.14 2.83
CA LYS A 93 -5.21 -16.34 3.03
C LYS A 93 -4.49 -15.03 2.76
N VAL A 94 -3.41 -14.75 3.51
CA VAL A 94 -2.60 -13.55 3.26
C VAL A 94 -1.93 -13.67 1.89
N ALA A 95 -2.17 -12.69 1.02
CA ALA A 95 -1.63 -12.63 -0.33
C ALA A 95 -0.38 -11.75 -0.40
N ASP A 96 -0.42 -10.53 0.14
CA ASP A 96 0.75 -9.64 0.21
C ASP A 96 0.61 -8.58 1.31
N VAL A 97 1.73 -7.93 1.62
CA VAL A 97 1.82 -6.73 2.47
C VAL A 97 2.47 -5.61 1.67
N MET A 98 1.80 -4.46 1.63
CA MET A 98 2.15 -3.29 0.83
C MET A 98 2.43 -2.08 1.73
N GLY A 99 3.56 -1.41 1.48
CA GLY A 99 3.91 -0.14 2.12
C GLY A 99 3.97 -0.19 3.65
N ASN A 100 4.25 -1.36 4.24
CA ASN A 100 4.28 -1.60 5.70
C ASN A 100 3.04 -1.13 6.46
N SER A 101 1.92 -0.91 5.77
CA SER A 101 0.70 -0.32 6.34
C SER A 101 -0.56 -1.03 5.87
N THR A 102 -0.45 -1.85 4.82
CA THR A 102 -1.59 -2.54 4.21
C THR A 102 -1.29 -4.02 4.04
N VAL A 103 -2.26 -4.87 4.36
CA VAL A 103 -2.24 -6.31 4.03
C VAL A 103 -3.45 -6.66 3.17
N SER A 104 -3.24 -7.52 2.18
CA SER A 104 -4.30 -8.11 1.37
C SER A 104 -4.46 -9.59 1.70
N LEU A 105 -5.70 -10.03 1.79
CA LEU A 105 -6.09 -11.41 1.95
C LEU A 105 -7.06 -11.80 0.82
N THR A 106 -6.90 -13.00 0.27
CA THR A 106 -7.70 -13.48 -0.86
C THR A 106 -8.28 -14.86 -0.55
N THR A 107 -9.40 -15.18 -1.19
CA THR A 107 -9.98 -16.55 -1.21
C THR A 107 -9.47 -17.39 -2.38
N PHE A 108 -8.53 -16.86 -3.14
CA PHE A 108 -7.99 -17.42 -4.37
C PHE A 108 -6.48 -17.25 -4.42
N ASP A 109 -5.82 -18.12 -5.19
CA ASP A 109 -4.40 -18.01 -5.47
C ASP A 109 -4.18 -17.25 -6.79
N GLY A 110 -3.15 -16.40 -6.82
CA GLY A 110 -2.78 -15.65 -8.02
C GLY A 110 -3.74 -14.50 -8.33
N MET A 111 -4.20 -14.41 -9.58
CA MET A 111 -5.04 -13.32 -10.08
C MET A 111 -6.47 -13.82 -10.30
N ASP A 112 -7.45 -13.11 -9.74
CA ASP A 112 -8.84 -13.32 -10.09
C ASP A 112 -9.19 -12.56 -11.37
N LYS A 113 -9.50 -13.31 -12.43
CA LYS A 113 -9.81 -12.73 -13.75
C LYS A 113 -11.24 -12.21 -13.83
N SER A 114 -12.17 -12.71 -13.02
CA SER A 114 -13.55 -12.22 -13.02
C SER A 114 -13.71 -10.95 -12.20
N GLY A 115 -12.88 -10.77 -11.16
CA GLY A 115 -13.02 -9.67 -10.20
C GLY A 115 -14.18 -9.86 -9.24
N GLU A 116 -14.73 -11.07 -9.18
CA GLU A 116 -15.89 -11.44 -8.36
C GLU A 116 -15.47 -12.06 -7.03
N LYS A 117 -14.28 -12.68 -6.97
CA LYS A 117 -13.87 -13.42 -5.78
C LYS A 117 -13.53 -12.46 -4.64
N PRO A 118 -13.84 -12.82 -3.38
CA PRO A 118 -13.61 -11.92 -2.27
C PRO A 118 -12.13 -11.58 -2.07
N LEU A 119 -11.87 -10.28 -2.03
CA LEU A 119 -10.60 -9.66 -1.63
C LEU A 119 -10.86 -8.86 -0.35
N LEU A 120 -10.07 -9.14 0.68
CA LEU A 120 -10.08 -8.40 1.94
C LEU A 120 -8.78 -7.60 2.06
N ILE A 121 -8.89 -6.33 2.42
CA ILE A 121 -7.75 -5.42 2.63
C ILE A 121 -7.88 -4.83 4.03
N ILE A 122 -6.80 -4.86 4.80
CA ILE A 122 -6.68 -4.13 6.07
C ILE A 122 -5.56 -3.11 5.90
N ALA A 123 -5.86 -1.84 6.11
CA ALA A 123 -4.94 -0.74 5.90
C ALA A 123 -4.96 0.24 7.07
N SER A 124 -3.78 0.64 7.53
CA SER A 124 -3.59 1.79 8.41
C SER A 124 -3.36 3.05 7.59
N SER A 125 -3.86 4.19 8.06
CA SER A 125 -3.63 5.47 7.40
C SER A 125 -2.13 5.81 7.36
N ILE A 126 -1.67 6.41 6.26
CA ILE A 126 -0.28 6.84 6.12
C ILE A 126 -0.01 8.21 6.75
N SER A 127 -1.06 8.91 7.17
CA SER A 127 -1.00 10.20 7.83
C SER A 127 -2.09 10.30 8.90
N GLN A 128 -1.90 11.22 9.83
CA GLN A 128 -2.92 11.58 10.81
C GLN A 128 -4.10 12.24 10.11
N SER A 129 -5.30 11.97 10.58
CA SER A 129 -6.53 12.55 10.07
C SER A 129 -7.48 12.83 11.23
N ARG A 130 -7.97 14.07 11.31
CA ARG A 130 -9.03 14.41 12.26
C ARG A 130 -10.34 13.86 11.71
N ILE A 131 -10.85 12.80 12.32
CA ILE A 131 -12.11 12.14 11.95
C ILE A 131 -13.15 12.43 13.06
N PRO A 132 -13.80 13.61 13.04
CA PRO A 132 -14.77 13.97 14.07
C PRO A 132 -16.07 13.15 13.96
N ASP A 133 -16.38 12.67 12.76
CA ASP A 133 -17.55 11.85 12.47
C ASP A 133 -17.12 10.62 11.67
N GLN A 134 -17.03 9.47 12.35
CA GLN A 134 -16.65 8.20 11.74
C GLN A 134 -17.66 7.76 10.67
N SER A 135 -18.96 8.04 10.83
CA SER A 135 -19.99 7.68 9.84
C SER A 135 -19.78 8.47 8.55
N LYS A 136 -19.67 9.80 8.65
CA LYS A 136 -19.43 10.66 7.49
C LYS A 136 -18.12 10.31 6.78
N HIS A 137 -17.06 10.01 7.54
CA HIS A 137 -15.79 9.59 6.98
C HIS A 137 -15.89 8.23 6.28
N ALA A 138 -16.59 7.26 6.89
CA ALA A 138 -16.85 5.95 6.31
C ALA A 138 -17.59 6.03 4.97
N LYS A 139 -18.62 6.89 4.90
CA LYS A 139 -19.36 7.18 3.66
C LYS A 139 -18.45 7.79 2.59
N THR A 140 -17.61 8.73 2.97
CA THR A 140 -16.66 9.39 2.05
C THR A 140 -15.67 8.39 1.47
N LEU A 141 -15.12 7.51 2.31
CA LEU A 141 -14.20 6.45 1.89
C LEU A 141 -14.87 5.36 1.05
N LEU A 142 -16.16 5.07 1.31
CA LEU A 142 -16.92 4.12 0.49
C LEU A 142 -17.15 4.68 -0.92
N LYS A 143 -17.50 5.96 -1.03
CA LYS A 143 -17.69 6.65 -2.33
C LYS A 143 -16.43 6.73 -3.18
N SER A 144 -15.24 6.58 -2.58
CA SER A 144 -13.98 6.54 -3.33
C SER A 144 -13.73 5.18 -3.99
N ILE A 145 -14.54 4.16 -3.70
CA ILE A 145 -14.46 2.86 -4.37
C ILE A 145 -15.21 2.99 -5.69
N LYS A 146 -14.54 2.64 -6.78
CA LYS A 146 -15.12 2.65 -8.13
C LYS A 146 -16.43 1.85 -8.13
N GLY A 147 -17.50 2.45 -8.59
CA GLY A 147 -18.82 1.83 -8.61
C GLY A 147 -19.62 1.99 -7.32
N PHE A 148 -19.17 2.77 -6.33
CA PHE A 148 -19.91 3.07 -5.09
C PHE A 148 -20.16 4.57 -4.87
N GLU A 149 -19.98 5.41 -5.90
CA GLU A 149 -20.05 6.87 -5.82
C GLU A 149 -21.43 7.38 -5.37
N ASP A 150 -22.50 6.78 -5.92
CA ASP A 150 -23.90 7.17 -5.70
C ASP A 150 -24.78 6.04 -5.12
N HIS A 151 -24.15 5.00 -4.55
CA HIS A 151 -24.86 3.78 -4.20
C HIS A 151 -25.47 3.79 -2.80
N LYS A 152 -26.59 3.05 -2.66
CA LYS A 152 -27.33 2.94 -1.40
C LYS A 152 -26.60 2.02 -0.42
N ILE A 153 -26.26 2.59 0.73
CA ILE A 153 -25.79 1.83 1.87
C ILE A 153 -26.95 0.97 2.39
N ILE A 154 -26.69 -0.32 2.59
CA ILE A 154 -27.67 -1.30 3.07
C ILE A 154 -27.78 -1.23 4.58
N SER A 155 -26.64 -1.19 5.27
CA SER A 155 -26.59 -1.15 6.72
C SER A 155 -25.41 -0.33 7.22
N GLU A 156 -25.60 0.25 8.39
CA GLU A 156 -24.62 1.04 9.11
C GLU A 156 -24.72 0.73 10.60
N ASP A 157 -23.63 0.26 11.19
CA ASP A 157 -23.62 -0.20 12.57
C ASP A 157 -22.43 0.42 13.32
N LYS A 158 -22.67 0.88 14.54
CA LYS A 158 -21.58 1.10 15.50
C LYS A 158 -21.14 -0.27 15.99
N VAL A 159 -19.84 -0.53 15.95
CA VAL A 159 -19.24 -1.82 16.30
C VAL A 159 -17.99 -1.61 17.14
N SER A 160 -17.51 -2.66 17.81
CA SER A 160 -16.14 -2.67 18.32
C SER A 160 -15.19 -3.07 17.19
N PHE A 161 -14.19 -2.24 16.92
CA PHE A 161 -13.13 -2.50 15.94
C PHE A 161 -11.85 -1.83 16.44
N VAL A 162 -10.68 -2.44 16.20
CA VAL A 162 -9.37 -1.96 16.73
C VAL A 162 -9.32 -1.73 18.25
N GLY A 163 -10.13 -2.49 18.99
CA GLY A 163 -10.26 -2.37 20.45
C GLY A 163 -11.01 -1.13 20.93
N LYS A 164 -11.72 -0.42 20.03
CA LYS A 164 -12.47 0.82 20.33
C LYS A 164 -13.79 0.85 19.56
N ASP A 165 -14.54 1.95 19.74
CA ASP A 165 -15.67 2.28 18.89
C ASP A 165 -15.21 2.45 17.43
N GLY A 166 -15.82 1.66 16.57
CA GLY A 166 -15.67 1.72 15.13
C GLY A 166 -17.01 1.77 14.42
N TYR A 167 -16.92 1.85 13.10
CA TYR A 167 -18.09 1.96 12.23
C TYR A 167 -18.04 0.91 11.15
N ARG A 168 -19.12 0.15 11.03
CA ARG A 168 -19.33 -0.86 10.00
C ARG A 168 -20.31 -0.34 8.97
N THR A 169 -20.00 -0.53 7.70
CA THR A 169 -20.86 -0.16 6.58
C THR A 169 -20.95 -1.31 5.60
N VAL A 170 -22.16 -1.67 5.17
CA VAL A 170 -22.37 -2.62 4.07
C VAL A 170 -23.07 -1.92 2.93
N ALA A 171 -22.53 -2.06 1.73
CA ALA A 171 -23.12 -1.52 0.52
C ALA A 171 -23.11 -2.57 -0.59
N LYS A 172 -24.05 -2.44 -1.53
CA LYS A 172 -24.09 -3.29 -2.74
C LYS A 172 -24.52 -2.51 -3.96
N THR A 173 -24.05 -2.99 -5.09
CA THR A 173 -24.51 -2.67 -6.45
C THR A 173 -25.10 -3.93 -7.07
N SER A 174 -25.44 -3.90 -8.36
CA SER A 174 -25.84 -5.12 -9.08
C SER A 174 -24.69 -6.14 -9.20
N ASN A 175 -23.44 -5.67 -9.24
CA ASN A 175 -22.28 -6.49 -9.60
C ASN A 175 -21.26 -6.63 -8.47
N GLN A 176 -21.35 -5.81 -7.43
CA GLN A 176 -20.38 -5.80 -6.33
C GLN A 176 -21.06 -5.59 -4.98
N ALA A 177 -20.48 -6.16 -3.94
CA ALA A 177 -20.78 -5.83 -2.55
C ALA A 177 -19.50 -5.47 -1.81
N VAL A 178 -19.64 -4.59 -0.80
CA VAL A 178 -18.56 -4.15 0.06
C VAL A 178 -19.01 -4.24 1.51
N ILE A 179 -18.17 -4.83 2.35
CA ILE A 179 -18.22 -4.72 3.81
C ILE A 179 -17.02 -3.87 4.23
N GLN A 180 -17.26 -2.81 5.00
CA GLN A 180 -16.23 -1.90 5.49
C GLN A 180 -16.29 -1.79 7.00
N TYR A 181 -15.12 -1.75 7.63
CA TYR A 181 -14.91 -1.34 9.02
C TYR A 181 -13.91 -0.20 9.06
N ILE A 182 -14.16 0.80 9.89
CA ILE A 182 -13.21 1.88 10.20
C ILE A 182 -13.15 2.07 11.71
N GLY A 183 -11.94 2.25 12.22
CA GLY A 183 -11.71 2.57 13.63
C GLY A 183 -10.55 3.55 13.78
N THR A 184 -10.75 4.55 14.63
CA THR A 184 -9.79 5.64 14.87
C THR A 184 -8.90 5.32 16.07
N LEU A 185 -7.62 5.63 15.94
CA LEU A 185 -6.60 5.47 16.97
C LEU A 185 -6.35 6.80 17.70
N ASP A 186 -5.85 6.74 18.93
CA ASP A 186 -5.64 7.93 19.77
C ASP A 186 -4.57 8.87 19.22
N ASN A 187 -3.62 8.35 18.44
CA ASN A 187 -2.58 9.11 17.78
C ASN A 187 -3.05 9.82 16.50
N GLY A 188 -4.36 9.84 16.22
CA GLY A 188 -4.95 10.49 15.06
C GLY A 188 -4.87 9.67 13.76
N TYR A 189 -4.37 8.44 13.81
CA TYR A 189 -4.42 7.51 12.68
C TYR A 189 -5.75 6.75 12.68
N TYR A 190 -6.05 6.04 11.60
CA TYR A 190 -7.16 5.08 11.57
C TYR A 190 -6.74 3.79 10.90
N ILE A 191 -7.48 2.72 11.18
CA ILE A 191 -7.38 1.47 10.43
C ILE A 191 -8.72 1.25 9.73
N ARG A 192 -8.65 0.80 8.48
CA ARG A 192 -9.79 0.43 7.65
C ARG A 192 -9.64 -1.01 7.22
N LEU A 193 -10.67 -1.80 7.42
CA LEU A 193 -10.83 -3.10 6.76
C LEU A 193 -11.91 -2.94 5.69
N ILE A 194 -11.65 -3.45 4.49
CA ILE A 194 -12.66 -3.60 3.44
C ILE A 194 -12.62 -5.01 2.88
N SER A 195 -13.78 -5.60 2.63
CA SER A 195 -13.93 -6.82 1.84
C SER A 195 -14.83 -6.52 0.65
N MET A 196 -14.42 -6.92 -0.55
CA MET A 196 -15.13 -6.66 -1.80
C MET A 196 -15.11 -7.87 -2.74
N GLY A 197 -16.18 -8.03 -3.51
CA GLY A 197 -16.39 -9.11 -4.46
C GLY A 197 -17.79 -9.01 -5.06
N SER A 198 -18.25 -10.05 -5.77
CA SER A 198 -19.66 -10.12 -6.18
C SER A 198 -20.57 -10.22 -4.94
N PRO A 199 -21.85 -9.79 -5.03
CA PRO A 199 -22.77 -9.86 -3.91
C PRO A 199 -22.90 -11.28 -3.32
N GLU A 200 -23.01 -12.28 -4.18
CA GLU A 200 -23.14 -13.69 -3.79
C GLU A 200 -21.89 -14.21 -3.06
N GLU A 201 -20.70 -13.86 -3.55
CA GLU A 201 -19.45 -14.29 -2.93
C GLU A 201 -19.20 -13.60 -1.59
N ILE A 202 -19.54 -12.32 -1.45
CA ILE A 202 -19.41 -11.58 -0.19
C ILE A 202 -20.38 -12.08 0.86
N GLU A 203 -21.60 -12.45 0.47
CA GLU A 203 -22.57 -13.05 1.38
C GLU A 203 -22.02 -14.33 2.03
N LYS A 204 -21.36 -15.20 1.24
CA LYS A 204 -20.75 -16.45 1.72
C LYS A 204 -19.66 -16.22 2.78
N VAL A 205 -18.91 -15.13 2.70
CA VAL A 205 -17.77 -14.86 3.59
C VAL A 205 -18.05 -13.81 4.66
N THR A 206 -19.26 -13.24 4.72
CA THR A 206 -19.58 -12.13 5.64
C THR A 206 -19.20 -12.43 7.09
N LYS A 207 -19.53 -13.64 7.59
CA LYS A 207 -19.18 -14.04 8.96
C LYS A 207 -17.66 -14.11 9.19
N THR A 208 -16.92 -14.65 8.23
CA THR A 208 -15.45 -14.71 8.26
C THR A 208 -14.84 -13.30 8.26
N VAL A 209 -15.38 -12.39 7.45
CA VAL A 209 -14.96 -10.98 7.45
C VAL A 209 -15.18 -10.35 8.83
N ASP A 210 -16.34 -10.58 9.44
CA ASP A 210 -16.67 -10.05 10.76
C ASP A 210 -15.74 -10.63 11.85
N THR A 211 -15.34 -11.90 11.76
CA THR A 211 -14.37 -12.52 12.68
C THR A 211 -12.97 -11.94 12.50
N ILE A 212 -12.47 -11.82 11.27
CA ILE A 212 -11.18 -11.17 10.99
C ILE A 212 -11.20 -9.72 11.49
N ALA A 213 -12.29 -8.98 11.30
CA ALA A 213 -12.42 -7.62 11.81
C ALA A 213 -12.27 -7.55 13.34
N LYS A 214 -12.81 -8.52 14.08
CA LYS A 214 -12.69 -8.59 15.54
C LYS A 214 -11.27 -8.88 16.03
N SER A 215 -10.45 -9.57 15.23
CA SER A 215 -9.06 -9.87 15.58
C SER A 215 -8.09 -8.73 15.30
N VAL A 216 -8.52 -7.67 14.59
CA VAL A 216 -7.66 -6.52 14.29
C VAL A 216 -7.40 -5.71 15.55
N THR A 217 -6.13 -5.57 15.94
CA THR A 217 -5.72 -4.71 17.05
C THR A 217 -4.51 -3.85 16.69
N PRO A 218 -4.45 -2.58 17.09
CA PRO A 218 -3.30 -1.72 16.83
C PRO A 218 -2.10 -2.17 17.66
N LYS A 219 -0.90 -2.11 17.08
CA LYS A 219 0.34 -2.26 17.85
C LYS A 219 0.62 -0.96 18.61
N LYS A 220 1.24 -1.10 19.78
CA LYS A 220 1.70 0.03 20.59
C LYS A 220 2.92 0.70 19.97
#